data_AF-A0A349B602-F1
#
_entry.id   AF-A0A349B602-F1
#
_cell.length_a   1.000
_cell.length_b   1.000
_cell.length_c   1.000
_cell.angle_alpha   90.00
_cell.angle_beta   90.00
_cell.angle_gamma   90.00
#
_symmetry.space_group_name_H-M   'P 1'
#
loop_
_entity.id
_entity.type
_entity.pdbx_description
1 polymer ?
#
loop_
_entity_poly.entity_id
_entity_poly.type
_entity_poly.pdbx_seq_one_letter_code
_entity_poly.pdbx_strand_id
1 'polypeptide(L)'
;MDPEAVLAGLDDDQRRAATSPATPLAVVAPAGSGKTRVLTARVAHRVAAGEIEPAHVLCVTFTRKAAGELTGRLRRIGIRDRIEAGTFHAVAWRQLRDRWSAQGRTEPQLLDRVRPFLREQLDVTAPAVLTELANEIGWARARMVRPDGYADAARAAGRR
;
A
#
# COMPACT_ATOMS: atom_id res chain seq x y z
N MET A 1 -1.69 27.80 4.17
CA MET A 1 -0.89 27.05 5.17
C MET A 1 0.53 27.53 5.03
N ASP A 2 1.23 27.86 6.12
CA ASP A 2 2.62 28.28 6.06
C ASP A 2 3.56 27.05 5.93
N PRO A 3 4.42 26.97 4.90
CA PRO A 3 5.38 25.88 4.74
C PRO A 3 6.33 25.68 5.92
N GLU A 4 6.76 26.75 6.60
CA GLU A 4 7.70 26.60 7.73
C GLU A 4 6.99 26.12 8.99
N ALA A 5 5.76 26.56 9.23
CA ALA A 5 4.96 26.10 10.37
C ALA A 5 4.78 24.56 10.41
N VAL A 6 4.68 23.89 9.25
CA VAL A 6 4.51 22.43 9.20
C VAL A 6 5.79 21.65 9.50
N LEU A 7 6.95 22.32 9.49
CA LEU A 7 8.25 21.76 9.83
C LEU A 7 8.60 21.94 11.32
N ALA A 8 7.76 22.63 12.08
CA ALA A 8 8.00 22.90 13.50
C ALA A 8 8.17 21.60 14.31
N GLY A 9 9.20 21.57 15.15
CA GLY A 9 9.51 20.43 16.03
C GLY A 9 10.05 19.18 15.32
N LEU A 10 10.49 19.29 14.07
CA LEU A 10 11.39 18.31 13.45
C LEU A 10 12.82 18.59 13.90
N ASP A 11 13.60 17.52 14.12
CA ASP A 11 15.06 17.64 14.21
C ASP A 11 15.68 17.92 12.82
N ASP A 12 16.99 18.13 12.78
CA ASP A 12 17.71 18.49 11.56
C ASP A 12 17.62 17.40 10.49
N ASP A 13 17.69 16.12 10.86
CA ASP A 13 17.61 14.99 9.93
C ASP A 13 16.20 14.87 9.33
N GLN A 14 15.19 14.99 10.16
CA GLN A 14 13.78 14.97 9.78
C GLN A 14 13.42 16.17 8.90
N ARG A 15 13.92 17.37 9.22
CA ARG A 15 13.72 18.57 8.42
C ARG A 15 14.36 18.41 7.05
N ARG A 16 15.62 17.95 6.98
CA ARG A 16 16.30 17.66 5.70
C ARG A 16 15.51 16.65 4.85
N ALA A 17 14.99 15.59 5.47
CA ALA A 17 14.17 14.61 4.75
C ALA A 17 12.82 15.20 4.28
N ALA A 18 12.18 16.05 5.09
CA ALA A 18 10.92 16.68 4.75
C ALA A 18 11.05 17.70 3.60
N THR A 19 12.13 18.49 3.59
CA THR A 19 12.36 19.56 2.59
C THR A 19 13.21 19.15 1.40
N SER A 20 13.72 17.92 1.35
CA SER A 20 14.56 17.45 0.25
C SER A 20 13.89 17.67 -1.12
N PRO A 21 14.57 18.31 -2.10
CA PRO A 21 14.02 18.54 -3.43
C PRO A 21 14.03 17.29 -4.31
N ALA A 22 14.62 16.18 -3.84
CA ALA A 22 14.72 14.95 -4.60
C ALA A 22 13.32 14.39 -4.96
N THR A 23 13.13 14.04 -6.22
CA THR A 23 11.89 13.39 -6.70
C THR A 23 11.80 11.95 -6.19
N PRO A 24 12.76 11.05 -6.48
CA PRO A 24 12.91 9.80 -5.74
C PRO A 24 13.68 10.07 -4.43
N LEU A 25 13.06 9.74 -3.30
CA LEU A 25 13.69 9.87 -1.98
C LEU A 25 13.50 8.59 -1.18
N ALA A 26 14.61 7.99 -0.75
CA ALA A 26 14.62 6.89 0.20
C ALA A 26 15.00 7.42 1.59
N VAL A 27 14.09 7.30 2.56
CA VAL A 27 14.34 7.65 3.96
C VAL A 27 14.51 6.37 4.77
N VAL A 28 15.76 6.05 5.11
CA VAL A 28 16.11 4.89 5.93
C VAL A 28 16.17 5.33 7.39
N ALA A 29 15.30 4.77 8.24
CA ALA A 29 15.20 5.25 9.62
C ALA A 29 14.84 4.13 10.63
N PRO A 30 15.52 4.05 11.80
CA PRO A 30 15.23 3.09 12.85
C PRO A 30 13.81 3.18 13.41
N ALA A 31 13.37 2.16 14.15
CA ALA A 31 12.12 2.24 14.92
C ALA A 31 12.13 3.47 15.85
N GLY A 32 10.97 4.12 16.01
CA GLY A 32 10.83 5.30 16.88
C GLY A 32 11.34 6.64 16.31
N SER A 33 12.06 6.66 15.19
CA SER A 33 12.70 7.88 14.64
C SER A 33 11.76 8.93 14.01
N GLY A 34 10.44 8.79 14.17
CA GLY A 34 9.50 9.76 13.60
C GLY A 34 9.18 9.61 12.11
N LYS A 35 9.43 8.45 11.47
CA LYS A 35 9.13 8.20 10.03
C LYS A 35 7.80 8.75 9.53
N THR A 36 6.72 8.47 10.26
CA THR A 36 5.38 8.95 9.89
C THR A 36 5.26 10.47 9.99
N ARG A 37 5.93 11.09 10.98
CA ARG A 37 5.99 12.55 11.15
C ARG A 37 6.69 13.18 9.96
N VAL A 38 7.85 12.66 9.57
CA VAL A 38 8.60 13.10 8.38
C VAL A 38 7.75 13.00 7.11
N LEU A 39 7.09 11.85 6.89
CA LEU A 39 6.23 11.66 5.72
C LEU A 39 5.10 12.68 5.69
N THR A 40 4.39 12.89 6.80
CA THR A 40 3.30 13.88 6.85
C THR A 40 3.78 15.32 6.70
N ALA A 41 4.93 15.66 7.28
CA ALA A 41 5.52 16.99 7.16
C ALA A 41 6.00 17.26 5.73
N ARG A 42 6.60 16.27 5.07
CA ARG A 42 7.01 16.35 3.65
C ARG A 42 5.81 16.66 2.75
N VAL A 43 4.74 15.88 2.89
CA VAL A 43 3.52 16.09 2.10
C VAL A 43 2.93 17.47 2.37
N ALA A 44 2.78 17.85 3.64
CA ALA A 44 2.21 19.13 4.01
C ALA A 44 3.06 20.32 3.54
N HIS A 45 4.39 20.23 3.65
CA HIS A 45 5.32 21.27 3.22
C HIS A 45 5.21 21.51 1.72
N ARG A 46 5.25 20.45 0.91
CA ARG A 46 5.16 20.57 -0.54
C ARG A 46 3.81 21.09 -1.01
N VAL A 47 2.72 20.71 -0.33
CA VAL A 47 1.40 21.29 -0.59
C VAL A 47 1.37 22.77 -0.22
N ALA A 48 1.86 23.13 0.96
CA ALA A 48 1.87 24.51 1.43
C ALA A 48 2.74 25.42 0.54
N ALA A 49 3.83 24.89 0.01
CA ALA A 49 4.72 25.58 -0.93
C ALA A 49 4.14 25.66 -2.37
N GLY A 50 3.00 25.02 -2.64
CA GLY A 50 2.40 25.00 -3.98
C GLY A 50 3.11 24.09 -4.98
N GLU A 51 3.97 23.19 -4.52
CA GLU A 51 4.75 22.28 -5.39
C GLU A 51 3.94 21.06 -5.84
N ILE A 52 2.92 20.66 -5.08
CA ILE A 52 2.06 19.51 -5.39
C ILE A 52 0.61 19.81 -5.02
N GLU A 53 -0.32 19.28 -5.81
CA GLU A 53 -1.74 19.28 -5.49
C GLU A 53 -2.09 18.09 -4.58
N PRO A 54 -2.80 18.31 -3.45
CA PRO A 54 -3.20 17.22 -2.55
C PRO A 54 -3.93 16.07 -3.23
N ALA A 55 -4.78 16.37 -4.21
CA ALA A 55 -5.55 15.38 -4.97
C ALA A 55 -4.67 14.42 -5.79
N HIS A 56 -3.43 14.80 -6.08
CA HIS A 56 -2.45 14.00 -6.81
C HIS A 56 -1.48 13.26 -5.89
N VAL A 57 -1.71 13.29 -4.56
CA VAL A 57 -0.88 12.57 -3.58
C VAL A 57 -1.49 11.23 -3.22
N LEU A 58 -0.68 10.17 -3.32
CA LEU A 58 -0.99 8.82 -2.86
C LEU A 58 -0.02 8.39 -1.75
N CYS A 59 -0.58 8.08 -0.58
CA CYS A 59 0.13 7.56 0.58
C CYS A 59 -0.25 6.08 0.82
N VAL A 60 0.70 5.17 0.63
CA VAL A 60 0.46 3.73 0.82
C VAL A 60 1.14 3.21 2.07
N THR A 61 0.47 2.33 2.80
CA THR A 61 1.02 1.63 3.97
C THR A 61 0.57 0.16 4.02
N PHE A 62 1.05 -0.60 5.00
CA PHE A 62 0.72 -2.02 5.15
C PHE A 62 -0.55 -2.27 5.97
N THR A 63 -0.93 -1.35 6.88
CA THR A 63 -2.07 -1.58 7.79
C THR A 63 -3.15 -0.51 7.64
N ARG A 64 -4.41 -0.91 7.81
CA ARG A 64 -5.55 0.03 7.80
C ARG A 64 -5.43 1.08 8.90
N LYS A 65 -4.93 0.67 10.08
CA LYS A 65 -4.68 1.58 11.21
C LYS A 65 -3.68 2.67 10.83
N ALA A 66 -2.53 2.32 10.25
CA ALA A 66 -1.55 3.30 9.82
C ALA A 66 -2.10 4.24 8.74
N ALA A 67 -2.93 3.73 7.82
CA ALA A 67 -3.56 4.56 6.79
C ALA A 67 -4.50 5.60 7.42
N GLY A 68 -5.35 5.17 8.35
CA GLY A 68 -6.24 6.07 9.09
C GLY A 68 -5.48 7.10 9.93
N GLU A 69 -4.42 6.70 10.62
CA GLU A 69 -3.55 7.60 11.37
C GLU A 69 -2.88 8.65 10.47
N LEU A 70 -2.40 8.24 9.29
CA LEU A 70 -1.76 9.13 8.31
C LEU A 70 -2.75 10.18 7.82
N THR A 71 -3.95 9.77 7.40
CA THR A 71 -5.04 10.68 7.02
C THR A 71 -5.40 11.64 8.15
N GLY A 72 -5.54 11.13 9.38
CA GLY A 72 -5.85 11.95 10.55
C GLY A 72 -4.74 12.96 10.88
N ARG A 73 -3.47 12.62 10.66
CA ARG A 73 -2.32 13.54 10.84
C ARG A 73 -2.33 14.65 9.80
N LEU A 74 -2.49 14.31 8.51
CA LEU A 74 -2.53 15.30 7.43
C LEU A 74 -3.69 16.30 7.62
N ARG A 75 -4.87 15.81 8.02
CA ARG A 75 -6.02 16.67 8.36
C ARG A 75 -5.72 17.63 9.52
N ARG A 76 -5.04 17.14 10.57
CA ARG A 76 -4.65 17.98 11.73
C ARG A 76 -3.62 19.05 11.36
N ILE A 77 -2.75 18.78 10.39
CA ILE A 77 -1.78 19.77 9.87
C ILE A 77 -2.48 20.83 8.99
N GLY A 78 -3.75 20.60 8.62
CA GLY A 78 -4.60 21.58 7.93
C GLY A 78 -4.84 21.24 6.46
N ILE A 79 -4.43 20.05 6.00
CA ILE A 79 -4.79 19.58 4.66
C ILE A 79 -6.28 19.21 4.66
N ARG A 80 -7.10 20.03 4.01
CA ARG A 80 -8.55 19.85 3.91
C ARG A 80 -8.94 19.01 2.70
N ASP A 81 -8.19 19.16 1.61
CA ASP A 81 -8.39 18.40 0.39
C ASP A 81 -8.15 16.91 0.60
N ARG A 82 -8.75 16.11 -0.28
CA ARG A 82 -8.63 14.66 -0.23
C ARG A 82 -7.23 14.25 -0.66
N ILE A 83 -6.42 13.80 0.28
CA ILE A 83 -5.23 12.99 0.00
C ILE A 83 -5.63 11.52 0.01
N GLU A 84 -5.21 10.78 -1.02
CA GLU A 84 -5.43 9.36 -1.03
C GLU A 84 -4.47 8.67 -0.08
N ALA A 85 -5.00 8.02 0.96
CA ALA A 85 -4.20 7.18 1.85
C ALA A 85 -4.88 5.85 2.11
N GLY A 86 -4.15 4.75 1.93
CA GLY A 86 -4.70 3.41 2.02
C GLY A 86 -3.65 2.33 2.14
N THR A 87 -4.10 1.08 2.29
CA THR A 87 -3.20 -0.06 2.11
C THR A 87 -2.98 -0.36 0.64
N PHE A 88 -1.90 -1.06 0.30
CA PHE A 88 -1.68 -1.55 -1.07
C PHE A 88 -2.93 -2.24 -1.63
N HIS A 89 -3.53 -3.14 -0.85
CA HIS A 89 -4.74 -3.86 -1.22
C HIS A 89 -5.96 -2.94 -1.40
N ALA A 90 -6.19 -1.98 -0.50
CA ALA A 90 -7.34 -1.08 -0.60
C ALA A 90 -7.24 -0.16 -1.83
N VAL A 91 -6.03 0.35 -2.10
CA VAL A 91 -5.75 1.21 -3.25
C VAL A 91 -5.91 0.42 -4.55
N ALA A 92 -5.33 -0.78 -4.63
CA ALA A 92 -5.44 -1.64 -5.80
C ALA A 92 -6.90 -2.06 -6.05
N TRP A 93 -7.63 -2.43 -5.01
CA TRP A 93 -9.04 -2.82 -5.10
C TRP A 93 -9.89 -1.71 -5.69
N ARG A 94 -9.74 -0.48 -5.19
CA ARG A 94 -10.47 0.67 -5.74
C ARG A 94 -10.13 0.89 -7.23
N GLN A 95 -8.86 0.87 -7.60
CA GLN A 95 -8.46 1.05 -9.01
C GLN A 95 -9.08 -0.03 -9.92
N LEU A 96 -9.15 -1.28 -9.45
CA LEU A 96 -9.80 -2.36 -10.18
C LEU A 96 -11.30 -2.11 -10.35
N ARG A 97 -12.00 -1.67 -9.28
CA ARG A 97 -13.42 -1.34 -9.33
C ARG A 97 -13.74 -0.19 -10.29
N ASP A 98 -12.95 0.88 -10.24
CA ASP A 98 -13.09 2.02 -11.14
C ASP A 98 -12.91 1.56 -12.60
N ARG A 99 -11.93 0.68 -12.86
CA ARG A 99 -11.68 0.12 -14.18
C ARG A 99 -12.79 -0.82 -14.65
N TRP A 100 -13.31 -1.69 -13.79
CA TRP A 100 -14.42 -2.59 -14.16
C TRP A 100 -15.68 -1.79 -14.48
N SER A 101 -16.01 -0.79 -13.65
CA SER A 101 -17.14 0.11 -13.88
C SER A 101 -17.00 0.84 -15.22
N ALA A 102 -15.84 1.42 -15.52
CA ALA A 102 -15.58 2.11 -16.78
C ALA A 102 -15.67 1.19 -18.02
N GLN A 103 -15.47 -0.12 -17.84
CA GLN A 103 -15.58 -1.14 -18.89
C GLN A 103 -16.96 -1.81 -18.95
N GLY A 104 -17.92 -1.40 -18.10
CA GLY A 104 -19.22 -2.08 -17.97
C GLY A 104 -19.11 -3.52 -17.49
N ARG A 105 -18.02 -3.89 -16.82
CA ARG A 105 -17.79 -5.24 -16.30
C ARG A 105 -18.34 -5.36 -14.89
N THR A 106 -19.01 -6.47 -14.62
CA THR A 106 -19.43 -6.83 -13.26
C THR A 106 -18.22 -7.03 -12.37
N GLU A 107 -18.26 -6.43 -11.18
CA GLU A 107 -17.26 -6.60 -10.14
C GLU A 107 -17.18 -8.08 -9.71
N PRO A 108 -16.00 -8.72 -9.78
CA PRO A 108 -15.83 -10.08 -9.28
C PRO A 108 -16.06 -10.17 -7.77
N GLN A 109 -16.58 -11.31 -7.31
CA GLN A 109 -16.68 -11.57 -5.89
C GLN A 109 -15.28 -11.64 -5.25
N LEU A 110 -15.07 -10.85 -4.19
CA LEU A 110 -13.86 -10.95 -3.40
C LEU A 110 -13.91 -12.22 -2.55
N LEU A 111 -12.91 -13.08 -2.70
CA LEU A 111 -12.76 -14.28 -1.89
C LEU A 111 -12.05 -13.96 -0.57
N ASP A 112 -12.77 -13.97 0.53
CA ASP A 112 -12.20 -13.72 1.87
C ASP A 112 -11.40 -14.91 2.40
N ARG A 113 -11.70 -16.12 1.92
CA ARG A 113 -11.08 -17.37 2.37
C ARG A 113 -10.79 -18.30 1.20
N VAL A 114 -9.51 -18.48 0.90
CA VAL A 114 -9.07 -19.35 -0.22
C VAL A 114 -9.31 -20.84 0.05
N ARG A 115 -9.14 -21.31 1.30
CA ARG A 115 -9.24 -22.74 1.62
C ARG A 115 -10.64 -23.35 1.39
N PRO A 116 -11.75 -22.73 1.86
CA PRO A 116 -13.10 -23.19 1.55
C PRO A 116 -13.39 -23.23 0.04
N PHE A 117 -12.89 -22.24 -0.70
CA PHE A 117 -13.03 -22.19 -2.16
C PHE A 117 -12.28 -23.36 -2.82
N LEU A 118 -11.03 -23.62 -2.44
CA LEU A 118 -10.26 -24.75 -2.99
C LEU A 118 -10.93 -26.10 -2.73
N ARG A 119 -11.49 -26.30 -1.54
CA ARG A 119 -12.23 -27.52 -1.18
C ARG A 119 -13.43 -27.75 -2.08
N GLU A 120 -14.18 -26.69 -2.40
CA GLU A 120 -15.34 -26.75 -3.28
C GLU A 120 -14.96 -27.05 -4.73
N GLN A 121 -13.81 -26.54 -5.20
CA GLN A 121 -13.40 -26.64 -6.60
C GLN A 121 -12.61 -27.90 -6.95
N LEU A 122 -11.88 -28.50 -5.99
CA LEU A 122 -10.91 -29.57 -6.27
C LEU A 122 -11.32 -30.94 -5.73
N ASP A 123 -12.46 -31.04 -5.05
CA ASP A 123 -12.90 -32.25 -4.33
C ASP A 123 -11.84 -32.81 -3.35
N VAL A 124 -10.99 -31.91 -2.83
CA VAL A 124 -9.96 -32.25 -1.82
C VAL A 124 -10.43 -31.81 -0.45
N THR A 125 -10.55 -32.76 0.47
CA THR A 125 -11.01 -32.51 1.85
C THR A 125 -9.87 -32.51 2.88
N ALA A 126 -8.70 -33.06 2.54
CA ALA A 126 -7.56 -33.15 3.43
C ALA A 126 -7.02 -31.75 3.83
N PRO A 127 -7.06 -31.37 5.12
CA PRO A 127 -6.67 -30.02 5.55
C PRO A 127 -5.21 -29.64 5.28
N ALA A 128 -4.30 -30.62 5.32
CA ALA A 128 -2.88 -30.43 5.01
C ALA A 128 -2.70 -30.01 3.54
N VAL A 129 -3.30 -30.77 2.61
CA VAL A 129 -3.24 -30.49 1.17
C VAL A 129 -3.85 -29.12 0.85
N LEU A 130 -5.01 -28.77 1.44
CA LEU A 130 -5.62 -27.45 1.24
C LEU A 130 -4.74 -26.30 1.74
N THR A 131 -3.96 -26.53 2.79
CA THR A 131 -3.04 -25.54 3.34
C THR A 131 -1.81 -25.39 2.44
N GLU A 132 -1.25 -26.50 1.95
CA GLU A 132 -0.14 -26.50 1.00
C GLU A 132 -0.52 -25.78 -0.30
N LEU A 133 -1.66 -26.11 -0.89
CA LEU A 133 -2.17 -25.45 -2.10
C LEU A 133 -2.38 -23.94 -1.89
N ALA A 134 -2.97 -23.55 -0.76
CA ALA A 134 -3.16 -22.14 -0.43
C ALA A 134 -1.83 -21.39 -0.29
N ASN A 135 -0.81 -22.03 0.29
CA ASN A 135 0.53 -21.48 0.43
C ASN A 135 1.22 -21.34 -0.93
N GLU A 136 1.14 -22.33 -1.82
CA GLU A 136 1.73 -22.25 -3.16
C GLU A 136 1.06 -21.18 -4.02
N ILE A 137 -0.27 -21.08 -3.99
CA ILE A 137 -1.00 -19.99 -4.66
C ILE A 137 -0.56 -18.63 -4.11
N GLY A 138 -0.41 -18.52 -2.78
CA GLY A 138 0.10 -17.30 -2.14
C GLY A 138 1.51 -16.94 -2.58
N TRP A 139 2.41 -17.92 -2.64
CA TRP A 139 3.80 -17.75 -3.08
C TRP A 139 3.87 -17.29 -4.55
N ALA A 140 3.12 -17.94 -5.44
CA ALA A 140 3.08 -17.58 -6.85
C ALA A 140 2.53 -16.16 -7.06
N ARG A 141 1.42 -15.81 -6.39
CA ARG A 141 0.82 -14.47 -6.45
C ARG A 141 1.77 -13.39 -5.95
N ALA A 142 2.47 -13.63 -4.84
CA ALA A 142 3.43 -12.67 -4.28
C ALA A 142 4.62 -12.39 -5.20
N ARG A 143 4.91 -13.28 -6.15
CA ARG A 143 6.00 -13.18 -7.13
C ARG A 143 5.51 -12.83 -8.54
N MET A 144 4.22 -12.51 -8.69
CA MET A 144 3.60 -12.24 -10.00
C MET A 144 3.76 -13.41 -10.98
N VAL A 145 3.87 -14.64 -10.48
CA VAL A 145 3.96 -15.86 -11.29
C VAL A 145 2.56 -16.23 -11.76
N ARG A 146 2.39 -16.31 -13.08
CA ARG A 146 1.13 -16.75 -13.70
C ARG A 146 0.99 -18.28 -13.64
N PRO A 147 -0.23 -18.83 -13.72
CA PRO A 147 -0.44 -20.29 -13.65
C PRO A 147 0.37 -21.07 -14.69
N ASP A 148 0.46 -20.55 -15.92
CA ASP A 148 1.19 -21.14 -17.04
C ASP A 148 2.72 -21.20 -16.81
N GLY A 149 3.27 -20.30 -15.99
CA GLY A 149 4.70 -20.26 -15.64
C GLY A 149 5.03 -20.89 -14.29
N TYR A 150 4.05 -21.47 -13.59
CA TYR A 150 4.24 -21.94 -12.21
C TYR A 150 5.30 -23.04 -12.11
N ALA A 151 5.25 -24.06 -12.98
CA ALA A 151 6.14 -25.21 -12.90
C ALA A 151 7.62 -24.84 -13.07
N ASP A 152 7.92 -23.89 -13.96
CA ASP A 152 9.29 -23.37 -14.16
C ASP A 152 9.74 -22.53 -12.96
N ALA A 153 8.88 -21.62 -12.48
CA ALA A 153 9.19 -20.76 -11.34
C ALA A 153 9.42 -21.57 -10.05
N ALA A 154 8.60 -22.60 -9.81
CA ALA A 154 8.74 -23.48 -8.64
C ALA A 154 10.06 -24.25 -8.66
N ARG A 155 10.43 -24.83 -9.82
CA ARG A 155 11.72 -25.49 -10.03
C ARG A 155 12.90 -24.55 -9.80
N ALA A 156 12.86 -23.35 -10.39
CA ALA A 156 13.90 -22.34 -10.24
C ALA A 156 14.07 -21.88 -8.77
N ALA A 157 12.99 -21.91 -7.99
CA ALA A 157 13.00 -21.56 -6.57
C ALA A 157 13.31 -22.75 -5.63
N GLY A 158 13.63 -23.94 -6.18
CA GLY A 158 13.92 -25.15 -5.39
C GLY A 158 12.72 -25.67 -4.59
N ARG A 159 11.50 -25.35 -5.01
CA ARG A 159 10.26 -25.82 -4.37
C ARG A 159 9.91 -27.20 -4.95
N ARG A 160 9.45 -28.12 -4.09
CA ARG A 160 8.98 -29.46 -4.47
C ARG A 160 7.47 -29.51 -4.37
#